data_AF-A0A9E5TKG8-F1
#
_entry.id   AF-A0A9E5TKG8-F1
#
_cell.length_a   1.000
_cell.length_b   1.000
_cell.length_c   1.000
_cell.angle_alpha   90.00
_cell.angle_beta   90.00
_cell.angle_gamma   90.00
#
_symmetry.space_group_name_H-M   'P 1'
#
loop_
_entity.id
_entity.type
_entity.pdbx_description
1 polymer ?
#
loop_
_entity_poly.entity_id
_entity_poly.type
_entity_poly.pdbx_seq_one_letter_code
_entity_poly.pdbx_strand_id
1 'polypeptide(L)'
;MLGHISLLGYRGKIIAPMTTGGPDESALGDPIEILLTEWARQCKKQGGVVVLPHFPNPRAEHAASVVSGDVDALEMTSWGDLYGGIDPYSLSDWYRYLNCGYLVAAVGGTDKMSASTAVGTVRTYAHVDPNEVFTYETWMEAIRRAETFVTYGPLLEFSIDGHPMGSGIEMSANGGTLDVTWQVASVTI
;
A
#
# COMPACT_ATOMS: atom_id res chain seq x y z
N MET A 1 -13.97 11.89 11.41
CA MET A 1 -12.58 11.62 11.03
C MET A 1 -12.50 11.09 9.60
N LEU A 2 -11.57 11.56 8.78
CA LEU A 2 -11.40 11.12 7.38
C LEU A 2 -10.56 9.83 7.24
N GLY A 3 -9.90 9.40 8.30
CA GLY A 3 -8.99 8.25 8.31
C GLY A 3 -7.55 8.69 8.54
N HIS A 4 -6.62 7.80 8.23
CA HIS A 4 -5.19 8.01 8.37
C HIS A 4 -4.49 8.01 7.02
N ILE A 5 -3.26 8.51 7.00
CA ILE A 5 -2.39 8.48 5.83
C ILE A 5 -0.94 8.30 6.27
N SER A 6 -0.18 7.47 5.57
CA SER A 6 1.25 7.32 5.82
C SER A 6 2.05 8.10 4.78
N LEU A 7 2.87 9.04 5.26
CA LEU A 7 3.72 9.89 4.43
C LEU A 7 5.18 9.45 4.61
N LEU A 8 5.72 8.73 3.62
CA LEU A 8 7.00 8.03 3.72
C LEU A 8 8.08 8.71 2.90
N GLY A 9 9.29 8.83 3.44
CA GLY A 9 10.50 9.26 2.71
C GLY A 9 10.49 10.64 2.07
N TYR A 10 9.50 11.48 2.37
CA TYR A 10 9.51 12.87 1.94
C TYR A 10 10.66 13.64 2.60
N ARG A 11 11.19 14.64 1.89
CA ARG A 11 12.28 15.49 2.37
C ARG A 11 11.86 16.95 2.31
N GLY A 12 12.01 17.68 3.41
CA GLY A 12 11.70 19.10 3.46
C GLY A 12 11.07 19.51 4.78
N LYS A 13 10.14 20.47 4.70
CA LYS A 13 9.40 20.94 5.87
C LYS A 13 8.41 19.89 6.31
N ILE A 14 8.26 19.73 7.63
CA ILE A 14 7.22 18.90 8.23
C ILE A 14 5.87 19.28 7.61
N ILE A 15 5.14 18.26 7.15
CA ILE A 15 3.78 18.38 6.65
C ILE A 15 2.88 18.48 7.88
N ALA A 16 2.14 19.58 8.01
CA ALA A 16 1.33 19.91 9.16
C ALA A 16 -0.09 20.33 8.74
N PRO A 17 -1.11 20.18 9.60
CA PRO A 17 -1.05 19.57 10.94
C PRO A 17 -0.74 18.06 10.88
N MET A 18 -0.28 17.46 11.99
CA MET A 18 0.01 16.01 12.06
C MET A 18 -1.27 15.18 12.19
N THR A 19 -2.36 15.81 12.59
CA THR A 19 -3.65 15.19 12.87
C THR A 19 -4.76 16.25 12.84
N THR A 20 -6.01 15.87 12.54
CA THR A 20 -7.17 16.77 12.53
C THR A 20 -8.48 15.98 12.59
N GLY A 21 -9.61 16.62 12.93
CA GLY A 21 -10.94 16.03 12.72
C GLY A 21 -11.56 15.25 13.88
N GLY A 22 -11.41 15.75 15.12
CA GLY A 22 -12.17 15.33 16.30
C GLY A 22 -11.38 14.52 17.33
N PRO A 23 -12.00 14.13 18.46
CA PRO A 23 -11.31 13.67 19.69
C PRO A 23 -10.53 12.36 19.57
N ASP A 24 -10.84 11.53 18.56
CA ASP A 24 -10.09 10.30 18.30
C ASP A 24 -8.68 10.61 17.75
N GLU A 25 -8.50 11.79 17.15
CA GLU A 25 -7.28 12.20 16.44
C GLU A 25 -6.68 13.52 16.94
N SER A 26 -7.52 14.46 17.35
CA SER A 26 -7.22 15.83 17.79
C SER A 26 -8.10 16.20 19.01
N ALA A 27 -8.45 17.47 19.23
CA ALA A 27 -9.31 17.87 20.34
C ALA A 27 -10.81 17.71 20.04
N LEU A 28 -11.61 17.64 21.09
CA LEU A 28 -13.07 17.56 20.99
C LEU A 28 -13.62 18.81 20.30
N GLY A 29 -14.28 18.62 19.15
CA GLY A 29 -14.87 19.71 18.36
C GLY A 29 -13.90 20.34 17.36
N ASP A 30 -12.66 19.85 17.24
CA ASP A 30 -11.75 20.30 16.20
C ASP A 30 -12.31 20.02 14.81
N PRO A 31 -12.27 21.01 13.90
CA PRO A 31 -12.73 20.82 12.54
C PRO A 31 -11.80 19.87 11.76
N ILE A 32 -12.23 19.48 10.58
CA ILE A 32 -11.34 18.91 9.57
C ILE A 32 -10.60 20.10 8.91
N GLU A 33 -9.36 20.33 9.30
CA GLU A 33 -8.53 21.45 8.79
C GLU A 33 -7.93 21.15 7.42
N ILE A 34 -7.66 19.87 7.15
CA ILE A 34 -6.95 19.42 5.97
C ILE A 34 -7.46 18.05 5.55
N LEU A 35 -7.44 17.80 4.23
CA LEU A 35 -7.85 16.54 3.63
C LEU A 35 -6.68 15.56 3.54
N LEU A 36 -6.97 14.25 3.51
CA LEU A 36 -5.96 13.22 3.22
C LEU A 36 -5.32 13.46 1.86
N THR A 37 -6.11 13.86 0.85
CA THR A 37 -5.62 14.18 -0.50
C THR A 37 -4.65 15.37 -0.50
N GLU A 38 -4.86 16.35 0.38
CA GLU A 38 -3.96 17.51 0.49
C GLU A 38 -2.62 17.11 1.15
N TRP A 39 -2.67 16.31 2.23
CA TRP A 39 -1.44 15.72 2.81
C TRP A 39 -0.69 14.86 1.79
N ALA A 40 -1.40 14.05 1.01
CA ALA A 40 -0.83 13.22 -0.04
C ALA A 40 -0.05 14.04 -1.06
N ARG A 41 -0.68 15.09 -1.61
CA ARG A 41 -0.04 15.99 -2.59
C ARG A 41 1.18 16.70 -2.04
N GLN A 42 1.13 17.14 -0.78
CA GLN A 42 2.28 17.74 -0.12
C GLN A 42 3.44 16.75 0.03
N CYS A 43 3.15 15.49 0.38
CA CYS A 43 4.15 14.43 0.48
C CYS A 43 4.80 14.15 -0.88
N LYS A 44 3.99 13.96 -1.93
CA LYS A 44 4.50 13.72 -3.29
C LYS A 44 5.33 14.89 -3.80
N LYS A 45 4.91 16.13 -3.54
CA LYS A 45 5.69 17.34 -3.87
C LYS A 45 7.06 17.39 -3.17
N GLN A 46 7.17 16.74 -2.00
CA GLN A 46 8.40 16.58 -1.24
C GLN A 46 9.14 15.27 -1.54
N GLY A 47 8.76 14.56 -2.61
CA GLY A 47 9.42 13.35 -3.08
C GLY A 47 9.07 12.06 -2.33
N GLY A 48 8.09 12.11 -1.43
CA GLY A 48 7.68 10.96 -0.63
C GLY A 48 6.69 10.03 -1.33
N VAL A 49 6.46 8.88 -0.70
CA VAL A 49 5.44 7.88 -1.06
C VAL A 49 4.25 8.00 -0.12
N VAL A 50 3.06 7.85 -0.66
CA VAL A 50 1.81 7.99 0.08
C VAL A 50 1.09 6.64 0.15
N VAL A 51 0.77 6.20 1.36
CA VAL A 51 0.01 4.97 1.60
C VAL A 51 -1.29 5.30 2.33
N LEU A 52 -2.39 4.68 1.92
CA LEU A 52 -3.60 4.60 2.73
C LEU A 52 -3.47 3.40 3.68
N PRO A 53 -3.19 3.63 4.98
CA PRO A 53 -3.02 2.57 5.95
C PRO A 53 -4.35 1.86 6.20
N HIS A 54 -4.24 0.62 6.69
CA HIS A 54 -5.33 -0.21 7.17
C HIS A 54 -6.61 -0.11 6.32
N PHE A 55 -6.41 -0.25 5.00
CA PHE A 55 -7.46 -0.18 4.01
C PHE A 55 -8.46 -1.34 4.23
N PRO A 56 -9.79 -1.18 4.03
CA PRO A 56 -10.45 -0.07 3.35
C PRO A 56 -11.11 0.97 4.25
N ASN A 57 -10.99 0.85 5.58
CA ASN A 57 -11.76 1.68 6.52
C ASN A 57 -10.88 2.74 7.20
N PRO A 58 -11.41 3.96 7.40
CA PRO A 58 -12.68 4.48 6.85
C PRO A 58 -12.57 4.74 5.34
N ARG A 59 -13.65 4.53 4.57
CA ARG A 59 -13.61 4.67 3.09
C ARG A 59 -13.47 6.11 2.59
N ALA A 60 -13.85 7.09 3.43
CA ALA A 60 -13.97 8.52 3.16
C ALA A 60 -13.35 9.01 1.83
N GLU A 61 -12.10 9.45 1.83
CA GLU A 61 -11.43 9.98 0.64
C GLU A 61 -10.73 8.93 -0.22
N HIS A 62 -10.77 7.63 0.15
CA HIS A 62 -9.97 6.60 -0.51
C HIS A 62 -10.22 6.54 -2.03
N ALA A 63 -11.48 6.56 -2.45
CA ALA A 63 -11.82 6.53 -3.86
C ALA A 63 -11.29 7.77 -4.61
N ALA A 64 -11.45 8.97 -4.02
CA ALA A 64 -10.94 10.20 -4.61
C ALA A 64 -9.40 10.17 -4.71
N SER A 65 -8.72 9.72 -3.66
CA SER A 65 -7.25 9.62 -3.62
C SER A 65 -6.69 8.61 -4.63
N VAL A 66 -7.34 7.45 -4.78
CA VAL A 66 -6.91 6.43 -5.76
C VAL A 66 -7.16 6.91 -7.19
N VAL A 67 -8.36 7.42 -7.47
CA VAL A 67 -8.73 7.88 -8.83
C VAL A 67 -7.89 9.08 -9.28
N SER A 68 -7.52 9.97 -8.36
CA SER A 68 -6.66 11.12 -8.66
C SER A 68 -5.16 10.77 -8.79
N GLY A 69 -4.75 9.56 -8.40
CA GLY A 69 -3.34 9.17 -8.35
C GLY A 69 -2.55 9.85 -7.23
N ASP A 70 -3.24 10.43 -6.24
CA ASP A 70 -2.63 11.09 -5.09
C ASP A 70 -1.99 10.08 -4.11
N VAL A 71 -2.42 8.80 -4.14
CA VAL A 71 -1.85 7.71 -3.32
C VAL A 71 -1.07 6.73 -4.20
N ASP A 72 0.02 6.18 -3.65
CA ASP A 72 0.88 5.24 -4.37
C ASP A 72 0.57 3.78 -3.97
N ALA A 73 0.06 3.56 -2.75
CA ALA A 73 -0.26 2.21 -2.27
C ALA A 73 -1.44 2.16 -1.28
N LEU A 74 -2.03 0.96 -1.16
CA LEU A 74 -3.03 0.60 -0.15
C LEU A 74 -2.43 -0.45 0.81
N GLU A 75 -2.56 -0.22 2.11
CA GLU A 75 -2.08 -1.16 3.12
C GLU A 75 -3.11 -2.25 3.40
N MET A 76 -2.70 -3.49 3.17
CA MET A 76 -3.41 -4.71 3.54
C MET A 76 -3.11 -5.05 4.99
N THR A 77 -4.14 -5.41 5.77
CA THR A 77 -4.00 -5.71 7.19
C THR A 77 -4.76 -6.97 7.58
N SER A 78 -4.45 -7.49 8.76
CA SER A 78 -5.15 -8.63 9.36
C SER A 78 -6.10 -8.24 10.50
N TRP A 79 -6.14 -6.94 10.90
CA TRP A 79 -7.04 -6.38 11.93
C TRP A 79 -7.18 -7.23 13.22
N GLY A 80 -6.09 -7.87 13.66
CA GLY A 80 -6.07 -8.71 14.85
C GLY A 80 -6.43 -10.18 14.63
N ASP A 81 -6.96 -10.57 13.46
CA ASP A 81 -7.04 -11.97 13.03
C ASP A 81 -5.70 -12.43 12.46
N LEU A 82 -4.73 -12.54 13.38
CA LEU A 82 -3.35 -12.91 13.06
C LEU A 82 -3.21 -14.35 12.51
N TYR A 83 -4.25 -15.19 12.55
CA TYR A 83 -4.22 -16.53 11.96
C TYR A 83 -4.97 -16.60 10.63
N GLY A 84 -6.02 -15.78 10.44
CA GLY A 84 -6.76 -15.66 9.19
C GLY A 84 -5.98 -14.97 8.07
N GLY A 85 -4.98 -14.15 8.42
CA GLY A 85 -4.10 -13.49 7.45
C GLY A 85 -4.68 -12.17 6.95
N ILE A 86 -4.47 -11.84 5.68
CA ILE A 86 -4.95 -10.58 5.08
C ILE A 86 -6.49 -10.58 5.04
N ASP A 87 -7.10 -9.49 5.48
CA ASP A 87 -8.56 -9.34 5.52
C ASP A 87 -9.19 -9.46 4.12
N PRO A 88 -10.21 -10.35 3.95
CA PRO A 88 -10.84 -10.57 2.65
C PRO A 88 -11.63 -9.37 2.14
N TYR A 89 -12.10 -8.47 3.01
CA TYR A 89 -12.78 -7.24 2.57
C TYR A 89 -11.78 -6.22 2.01
N SER A 90 -10.60 -6.07 2.62
CA SER A 90 -9.49 -5.28 2.08
C SER A 90 -9.11 -5.76 0.68
N LEU A 91 -8.94 -7.07 0.50
CA LEU A 91 -8.65 -7.68 -0.81
C LEU A 91 -9.77 -7.40 -1.81
N SER A 92 -11.03 -7.64 -1.42
CA SER A 92 -12.17 -7.42 -2.30
C SER A 92 -12.26 -5.97 -2.77
N ASP A 93 -12.03 -4.99 -1.89
CA ASP A 93 -12.09 -3.56 -2.25
C ASP A 93 -10.89 -3.14 -3.10
N TRP A 94 -9.70 -3.70 -2.86
CA TRP A 94 -8.53 -3.47 -3.73
C TRP A 94 -8.76 -4.00 -5.15
N TYR A 95 -9.27 -5.23 -5.27
CA TYR A 95 -9.64 -5.80 -6.58
C TYR A 95 -10.68 -4.97 -7.33
N ARG A 96 -11.57 -4.23 -6.65
CA ARG A 96 -12.50 -3.31 -7.34
C ARG A 96 -11.76 -2.20 -8.08
N TYR A 97 -10.73 -1.60 -7.47
CA TYR A 97 -9.93 -0.57 -8.13
C TYR A 97 -9.15 -1.15 -9.33
N LEU A 98 -8.53 -2.32 -9.15
CA LEU A 98 -7.83 -3.01 -10.24
C LEU A 98 -8.78 -3.32 -11.41
N ASN A 99 -9.97 -3.83 -11.14
CA ASN A 99 -10.99 -4.11 -12.15
C ASN A 99 -11.49 -2.85 -12.87
N CYS A 100 -11.36 -1.68 -12.26
CA CYS A 100 -11.67 -0.39 -12.87
C CYS A 100 -10.47 0.24 -13.61
N GLY A 101 -9.33 -0.46 -13.70
CA GLY A 101 -8.12 0.03 -14.38
C GLY A 101 -7.24 0.95 -13.52
N TYR A 102 -7.52 1.09 -12.22
CA TYR A 102 -6.67 1.83 -11.29
C TYR A 102 -5.67 0.88 -10.63
N LEU A 103 -4.49 0.75 -11.24
CA LEU A 103 -3.38 0.01 -10.64
C LEU A 103 -2.82 0.81 -9.47
N VAL A 104 -3.02 0.31 -8.26
CA VAL A 104 -2.47 0.85 -7.01
C VAL A 104 -1.77 -0.28 -6.27
N ALA A 105 -0.56 -0.03 -5.78
CA ALA A 105 0.26 -1.04 -5.14
C ALA A 105 -0.39 -1.59 -3.87
N ALA A 106 -0.24 -2.89 -3.62
CA ALA A 106 -0.55 -3.48 -2.33
C ALA A 106 0.71 -3.45 -1.46
N VAL A 107 0.61 -2.89 -0.27
CA VAL A 107 1.65 -2.91 0.76
C VAL A 107 1.09 -3.49 2.06
N GLY A 108 1.96 -3.88 2.97
CA GLY A 108 1.60 -4.47 4.25
C GLY A 108 2.41 -3.87 5.38
N GLY A 109 1.71 -3.54 6.46
CA GLY A 109 2.26 -3.11 7.74
C GLY A 109 1.48 -3.78 8.86
N THR A 110 2.16 -3.97 9.99
CA THR A 110 1.62 -4.75 11.11
C THR A 110 0.68 -3.95 12.02
N ASP A 111 0.68 -2.63 11.89
CA ASP A 111 -0.09 -1.71 12.74
C ASP A 111 0.05 -2.02 14.25
N LYS A 112 1.31 -2.10 14.70
CA LYS A 112 1.63 -2.50 16.08
C LYS A 112 1.36 -1.36 17.05
N MET A 113 0.22 -1.43 17.74
CA MET A 113 -0.18 -0.47 18.77
C MET A 113 0.09 -0.93 20.22
N SER A 114 0.47 -2.19 20.42
CA SER A 114 0.73 -2.73 21.76
C SER A 114 1.78 -3.85 21.74
N ALA A 115 2.09 -4.44 22.89
CA ALA A 115 2.99 -5.60 22.99
C ALA A 115 2.34 -6.92 22.54
N SER A 116 1.01 -6.98 22.36
CA SER A 116 0.33 -8.21 21.90
C SER A 116 0.43 -8.43 20.39
N THR A 117 0.86 -7.42 19.64
CA THR A 117 1.01 -7.50 18.18
C THR A 117 2.49 -7.72 17.83
N ALA A 118 2.81 -8.88 17.26
CA ALA A 118 4.17 -9.20 16.83
C ALA A 118 4.56 -8.36 15.60
N VAL A 119 5.71 -7.66 15.65
CA VAL A 119 6.18 -6.85 14.51
C VAL A 119 6.50 -7.74 13.32
N GLY A 120 6.11 -7.30 12.12
CA GLY A 120 6.50 -7.93 10.87
C GLY A 120 5.74 -9.22 10.59
N THR A 121 4.50 -9.36 11.08
CA THR A 121 3.62 -10.46 10.67
C THR A 121 3.03 -10.24 9.28
N VAL A 122 2.53 -9.03 8.99
CA VAL A 122 2.23 -8.57 7.63
C VAL A 122 3.46 -7.87 7.06
N ARG A 123 3.89 -8.23 5.85
CA ARG A 123 5.11 -7.69 5.23
C ARG A 123 4.87 -7.22 3.81
N THR A 124 5.49 -6.09 3.48
CA THR A 124 5.71 -5.65 2.08
C THR A 124 7.02 -6.22 1.58
N TYR A 125 6.99 -6.88 0.44
CA TYR A 125 8.19 -7.14 -0.36
C TYR A 125 8.10 -6.26 -1.60
N ALA A 126 9.16 -5.52 -1.88
CA ALA A 126 9.26 -4.63 -3.02
C ALA A 126 10.46 -5.08 -3.88
N HIS A 127 10.24 -5.22 -5.17
CA HIS A 127 11.27 -5.66 -6.10
C HIS A 127 12.17 -4.48 -6.47
N VAL A 128 13.39 -4.49 -5.91
CA VAL A 128 14.47 -3.57 -6.29
C VAL A 128 15.35 -4.29 -7.30
N ASP A 129 15.67 -3.63 -8.41
CA ASP A 129 16.53 -4.21 -9.45
C ASP A 129 17.87 -4.64 -8.82
N PRO A 130 18.30 -5.90 -9.00
CA PRO A 130 19.58 -6.39 -8.47
C PRO A 130 20.82 -5.60 -8.95
N ASN A 131 20.69 -4.85 -10.05
CA ASN A 131 21.74 -3.98 -10.59
C ASN A 131 21.72 -2.57 -9.97
N GLU A 132 20.68 -2.23 -9.21
CA GLU A 132 20.57 -0.97 -8.47
C GLU A 132 21.09 -1.13 -7.04
N VAL A 133 21.57 -0.03 -6.46
CA VAL A 133 21.93 0.00 -5.04
C VAL A 133 20.65 0.00 -4.22
N PHE A 134 20.59 -0.86 -3.20
CA PHE A 134 19.51 -0.82 -2.23
C PHE A 134 19.57 0.48 -1.43
N THR A 135 18.61 1.37 -1.68
CA THR A 135 18.43 2.65 -1.03
C THR A 135 16.95 2.84 -0.68
N TYR A 136 16.65 3.84 0.13
CA TYR A 136 15.25 4.11 0.44
C TYR A 136 14.50 4.63 -0.79
N GLU A 137 15.19 5.38 -1.64
CA GLU A 137 14.68 5.87 -2.92
C GLU A 137 14.32 4.73 -3.87
N THR A 138 15.22 3.75 -4.07
CA THR A 138 14.95 2.61 -4.96
C THR A 138 13.82 1.72 -4.44
N TRP A 139 13.69 1.58 -3.11
CA TRP A 139 12.52 0.93 -2.49
C TRP A 139 11.21 1.72 -2.72
N MET A 140 11.24 3.05 -2.58
CA MET A 140 10.07 3.90 -2.85
C MET A 140 9.65 3.81 -4.32
N GLU A 141 10.60 3.78 -5.26
CA GLU A 141 10.30 3.60 -6.69
C GLU A 141 9.66 2.24 -6.98
N ALA A 142 10.11 1.16 -6.32
CA ALA A 142 9.49 -0.16 -6.46
C ALA A 142 8.01 -0.16 -6.04
N ILE A 143 7.66 0.57 -4.98
CA ILE A 143 6.24 0.78 -4.59
C ILE A 143 5.48 1.55 -5.66
N ARG A 144 6.05 2.65 -6.18
CA ARG A 144 5.39 3.46 -7.23
C ARG A 144 5.13 2.67 -8.51
N ARG A 145 6.01 1.73 -8.85
CA ARG A 145 5.81 0.80 -9.98
C ARG A 145 4.84 -0.34 -9.68
N ALA A 146 4.29 -0.39 -8.46
CA ALA A 146 3.47 -1.48 -7.95
C ALA A 146 4.15 -2.85 -8.01
N GLU A 147 5.49 -2.90 -8.11
CA GLU A 147 6.28 -4.13 -8.08
C GLU A 147 6.44 -4.64 -6.63
N THR A 148 5.29 -4.85 -5.99
CA THR A 148 5.18 -5.27 -4.61
C THR A 148 4.30 -6.49 -4.48
N PHE A 149 4.53 -7.27 -3.42
CA PHE A 149 3.53 -8.19 -2.91
C PHE A 149 3.46 -8.12 -1.40
N VAL A 150 2.27 -8.45 -0.88
CA VAL A 150 2.00 -8.50 0.54
C VAL A 150 1.80 -9.93 0.95
N THR A 151 2.45 -10.34 2.03
CA THR A 151 2.27 -11.68 2.58
C THR A 151 2.21 -11.64 4.09
N TYR A 152 1.38 -12.55 4.60
CA TYR A 152 1.34 -12.94 6.01
C TYR A 152 2.01 -14.31 6.23
N GLY A 153 2.41 -14.97 5.15
CA GLY A 153 2.95 -16.33 5.17
C GLY A 153 4.19 -16.46 4.29
N PRO A 154 4.22 -17.40 3.33
CA PRO A 154 5.41 -17.66 2.54
C PRO A 154 5.77 -16.48 1.64
N LEU A 155 7.03 -16.48 1.21
CA LEU A 155 7.54 -15.67 0.11
C LEU A 155 7.05 -16.27 -1.20
N LEU A 156 6.62 -15.38 -2.11
CA LEU A 156 6.25 -15.73 -3.46
C LEU A 156 7.12 -14.91 -4.41
N GLU A 157 7.79 -15.58 -5.33
CA GLU A 157 8.32 -14.99 -6.54
C GLU A 157 7.45 -15.46 -7.70
N PHE A 158 7.00 -14.53 -8.54
CA PHE A 158 6.00 -14.80 -9.56
C PHE A 158 6.21 -13.88 -10.76
N SER A 159 6.17 -14.45 -11.97
CA SER A 159 6.24 -13.70 -13.22
C SER A 159 5.32 -14.31 -14.28
N ILE A 160 4.84 -13.46 -15.19
CA ILE A 160 4.03 -13.86 -16.34
C ILE A 160 4.72 -13.34 -17.60
N ASP A 161 5.11 -14.22 -18.52
CA ASP A 161 5.94 -13.89 -19.70
C ASP A 161 7.18 -13.05 -19.33
N GLY A 162 7.80 -13.34 -18.18
CA GLY A 162 8.95 -12.60 -17.65
C GLY A 162 8.63 -11.24 -17.02
N HIS A 163 7.36 -10.81 -17.01
CA HIS A 163 6.93 -9.58 -16.36
C HIS A 163 6.75 -9.83 -14.85
N PRO A 164 7.35 -9.00 -13.97
CA PRO A 164 7.20 -9.15 -12.52
C PRO A 164 5.78 -8.82 -12.05
N MET A 165 5.43 -9.27 -10.84
CA MET A 165 4.21 -8.85 -10.14
C MET A 165 4.05 -7.32 -10.19
N GLY A 166 2.82 -6.85 -10.38
CA GLY A 166 2.52 -5.42 -10.53
C GLY A 166 2.56 -4.91 -11.98
N SER A 167 3.22 -5.64 -12.89
CA SER A 167 3.29 -5.24 -14.30
C SER A 167 1.95 -5.43 -15.02
N GLY A 168 1.62 -4.49 -15.91
CA GLY A 168 0.53 -4.65 -16.86
C GLY A 168 0.97 -5.46 -18.08
N ILE A 169 0.07 -6.30 -18.61
CA ILE A 169 0.30 -7.07 -19.83
C ILE A 169 -0.76 -6.66 -20.84
N GLU A 170 -0.32 -6.12 -21.98
CA GLU A 170 -1.23 -5.83 -23.09
C GLU A 170 -1.59 -7.12 -23.81
N MET A 171 -2.89 -7.39 -23.93
CA MET A 171 -3.41 -8.56 -24.63
C MET A 171 -4.25 -8.15 -25.83
N SER A 172 -4.26 -9.00 -26.85
CA SER A 172 -5.19 -8.85 -27.96
C SER A 172 -6.65 -9.00 -27.47
N ALA A 173 -7.60 -8.40 -28.17
CA ALA A 173 -9.03 -8.53 -27.84
C ALA A 173 -9.55 -9.99 -27.86
N ASN A 174 -8.83 -10.90 -28.54
CA ASN A 174 -9.14 -12.32 -28.60
C ASN A 174 -8.44 -13.14 -27.50
N GLY A 175 -7.74 -12.47 -26.58
CA GLY A 175 -6.92 -13.12 -25.55
C GLY A 175 -5.60 -13.66 -26.10
N GLY A 176 -5.02 -14.61 -25.36
CA GLY A 176 -3.73 -15.23 -25.65
C GLY A 176 -3.37 -16.29 -24.59
N THR A 177 -2.26 -16.99 -24.81
CA THR A 177 -1.63 -17.88 -23.83
C THR A 177 -0.42 -17.16 -23.26
N LEU A 178 -0.26 -17.20 -21.94
CA LEU A 178 0.87 -16.60 -21.20
C LEU A 178 1.56 -17.70 -20.40
N ASP A 179 2.88 -17.64 -20.31
CA ASP A 179 3.70 -18.52 -19.50
C ASP A 179 3.81 -17.98 -18.08
N VAL A 180 3.61 -18.85 -17.08
CA VAL A 180 3.70 -18.49 -15.66
C VAL A 180 4.90 -19.18 -15.03
N THR A 181 5.78 -18.39 -14.43
CA THR A 181 6.86 -18.90 -13.59
C THR A 181 6.63 -18.48 -12.15
N TRP A 182 6.82 -19.40 -11.21
CA TRP A 182 6.64 -19.10 -9.79
C TRP A 182 7.58 -19.92 -8.92
N GLN A 183 7.92 -19.36 -7.77
CA GLN A 183 8.64 -20.03 -6.69
C GLN A 183 8.02 -19.61 -5.36
N VAL A 184 7.79 -20.58 -4.48
CA VAL A 184 7.30 -20.34 -3.13
C VAL A 184 8.33 -20.84 -2.13
N ALA A 185 8.65 -20.00 -1.15
CA ALA A 185 9.51 -20.36 -0.04
C ALA A 185 8.83 -20.01 1.28
N SER A 186 8.78 -20.95 2.21
CA SER A 186 8.34 -20.70 3.58
C SER A 186 9.52 -20.88 4.52
N VAL A 187 9.70 -19.93 5.42
CA VAL A 187 10.59 -20.11 6.57
C VAL A 187 9.68 -20.43 7.74
N THR A 188 9.61 -21.71 8.11
CA THR A 188 9.04 -22.09 9.40
C THR A 188 10.03 -21.60 10.46
N ILE A 189 9.60 -20.66 11.29
CA ILE A 189 10.34 -20.27 12.50
C ILE A 189 9.90 -21.20 13.63
#